data_AF-A0A1V2I1X3-F1
#
_entry.id   AF-A0A1V2I1X3-F1
#
_cell.length_a   1.000
_cell.length_b   1.000
_cell.length_c   1.000
_cell.angle_alpha   90.00
_cell.angle_beta   90.00
_cell.angle_gamma   90.00
#
_symmetry.space_group_name_H-M   'P 1'
#
loop_
_entity.id
_entity.type
_entity.pdbx_description
1 polymer ?
#
loop_
_entity_poly.entity_id
_entity_poly.type
_entity_poly.pdbx_seq_one_letter_code
_entity_poly.pdbx_strand_id
1 'polypeptide(L)'
;MVTEAGRADDAIRAINHLTIRGDGGIDFPSELDQVIRSLAAMVEKLPQALDQLADIGDGFTDHAGLYDDRGFNPHGTIRAATTELATAISAVGVLAAPLRRAANELSHLGLRDG
;
A
#
# COMPACT_ATOMS: atom_id res chain seq x y z
N MET A 1 -13.41 -3.46 -7.11
CA MET A 1 -12.20 -2.63 -6.94
C MET A 1 -12.35 -1.68 -5.75
N VAL A 2 -13.34 -0.79 -5.72
CA VAL A 2 -13.61 0.10 -4.56
C VAL A 2 -13.81 -0.69 -3.26
N THR A 3 -14.48 -1.84 -3.33
CA THR A 3 -14.67 -2.76 -2.20
C THR A 3 -13.37 -3.37 -1.69
N GLU A 4 -12.44 -3.72 -2.57
CA GLU A 4 -11.16 -4.33 -2.19
C GLU A 4 -10.18 -3.30 -1.65
N ALA A 5 -10.20 -2.07 -2.18
CA ALA A 5 -9.47 -0.95 -1.59
C ALA A 5 -9.95 -0.66 -0.16
N GLY A 6 -11.27 -0.70 0.09
CA GLY A 6 -11.83 -0.58 1.43
C GLY A 6 -11.38 -1.69 2.38
N ARG A 7 -11.40 -2.95 1.91
CA ARG A 7 -10.88 -4.08 2.71
C ARG A 7 -9.39 -3.96 3.02
N ALA A 8 -8.59 -3.42 2.10
CA ALA A 8 -7.18 -3.15 2.34
C ALA A 8 -6.98 -2.08 3.43
N ASP A 9 -7.78 -1.00 3.41
CA ASP A 9 -7.77 0.01 4.49
C ASP A 9 -8.13 -0.61 5.85
N ASP A 10 -9.21 -1.40 5.90
CA ASP A 10 -9.65 -2.05 7.13
C ASP A 10 -8.59 -3.02 7.67
N ALA A 11 -7.90 -3.76 6.80
CA ALA A 11 -6.81 -4.64 7.18
C ALA A 11 -5.61 -3.87 7.76
N ILE A 12 -5.21 -2.76 7.14
CA ILE A 12 -4.14 -1.89 7.68
C ILE A 12 -4.56 -1.28 9.01
N ARG A 13 -5.82 -0.86 9.14
CA ARG A 13 -6.37 -0.34 10.40
C ARG A 13 -6.33 -1.39 11.51
N ALA A 14 -6.69 -2.64 11.20
CA ALA A 14 -6.61 -3.75 12.15
C ALA A 14 -5.16 -3.98 12.61
N ILE A 15 -4.19 -3.99 11.69
CA ILE A 15 -2.76 -4.09 12.02
C ILE A 15 -2.34 -2.93 12.94
N ASN A 16 -2.72 -1.70 12.61
CA ASN A 16 -2.42 -0.53 13.44
C ASN A 16 -2.98 -0.68 14.86
N HIS A 17 -4.23 -1.17 15.01
CA HIS A 17 -4.82 -1.42 16.32
C HIS A 17 -4.06 -2.48 17.13
N LEU A 18 -3.63 -3.57 16.50
CA LEU A 18 -2.82 -4.61 17.15
C LEU A 18 -1.44 -4.10 17.60
N THR A 19 -0.93 -3.02 16.99
CA THR A 19 0.34 -2.40 17.40
C THR A 19 0.21 -1.40 18.55
N ILE A 20 -1.02 -1.09 18.99
CA ILE A 20 -1.26 -0.28 20.20
C ILE A 20 -1.08 -1.20 21.42
N ARG A 21 -0.12 -0.87 22.29
CA ARG A 21 0.16 -1.63 23.52
C ARG A 21 -1.11 -1.80 24.37
N GLY A 22 -1.56 -3.03 24.56
CA GLY A 22 -2.55 -3.40 25.57
C GLY A 22 -3.79 -4.17 25.10
N ASP A 23 -4.10 -4.19 23.80
CA ASP A 23 -5.42 -4.66 23.30
C ASP A 23 -5.38 -5.93 22.42
N GLY A 24 -4.28 -6.68 22.42
CA GLY A 24 -4.11 -7.91 21.61
C GLY A 24 -2.84 -7.89 20.77
N GLY A 25 -1.73 -7.49 21.40
CA GLY A 25 -0.46 -7.25 20.71
C GLY A 25 0.18 -8.51 20.12
N ILE A 26 1.29 -8.28 19.42
CA ILE A 26 2.19 -9.34 18.97
C ILE A 26 2.87 -9.96 20.20
N ASP A 27 2.58 -11.23 20.46
CA ASP A 27 3.09 -11.97 21.62
C ASP A 27 4.37 -12.74 21.29
N PHE A 28 4.53 -13.14 20.03
CA PHE A 28 5.66 -13.94 19.56
C PHE A 28 6.48 -13.22 18.48
N PRO A 29 7.82 -13.34 18.48
CA PRO A 29 8.66 -12.81 17.41
C PRO A 29 8.27 -13.30 16.01
N SER A 30 7.74 -14.52 15.91
CA SER A 30 7.23 -15.10 14.66
C SER A 30 6.01 -14.36 14.09
N GLU A 31 5.16 -13.81 14.95
CA GLU A 31 3.99 -13.01 14.52
C GLU A 31 4.45 -11.68 13.95
N LEU A 32 5.48 -11.06 14.54
CA LEU A 32 6.08 -9.83 14.02
C LEU A 32 6.73 -10.06 12.65
N ASP A 33 7.50 -11.15 12.50
CA ASP A 33 8.04 -11.56 11.20
C ASP A 33 6.91 -11.74 10.17
N GLN A 34 5.86 -12.47 10.53
CA GLN A 34 4.73 -12.73 9.63
C GLN A 34 4.01 -11.45 9.19
N VAL A 35 3.77 -10.50 10.11
CA VAL A 35 3.18 -9.20 9.80
C VAL A 35 4.07 -8.42 8.83
N ILE A 36 5.37 -8.31 9.12
CA ILE A 36 6.31 -7.57 8.26
C ILE A 36 6.46 -8.21 6.88
N ARG A 37 6.50 -9.55 6.79
CA ARG A 37 6.50 -10.28 5.50
C ARG A 37 5.25 -10.00 4.68
N SER A 38 4.09 -9.99 5.34
CA SER A 38 2.80 -9.72 4.68
C SER A 38 2.75 -8.29 4.15
N LEU A 39 3.21 -7.31 4.94
CA LEU A 39 3.34 -5.92 4.50
C LEU A 39 4.33 -5.78 3.33
N ALA A 40 5.48 -6.46 3.38
CA ALA A 40 6.45 -6.47 2.28
C ALA A 40 5.81 -6.98 0.98
N ALA A 41 5.08 -8.11 1.06
CA ALA A 41 4.39 -8.69 -0.10
C ALA A 41 3.26 -7.79 -0.64
N MET A 42 2.57 -7.03 0.21
CA MET A 42 1.61 -6.02 -0.23
C MET A 42 2.29 -4.88 -0.98
N VAL A 43 3.37 -4.34 -0.42
CA VAL A 43 4.16 -3.26 -1.02
C VAL A 43 4.78 -3.71 -2.35
N GLU A 44 5.18 -4.96 -2.52
CA GLU A 44 5.68 -5.47 -3.81
C GLU A 44 4.60 -5.54 -4.91
N LYS A 45 3.32 -5.68 -4.54
CA LYS A 45 2.20 -5.77 -5.50
C LYS A 45 1.57 -4.42 -5.83
N LEU A 46 1.70 -3.45 -4.92
CA LEU A 46 1.09 -2.14 -5.03
C LEU A 46 1.51 -1.35 -6.30
N PRO A 47 2.77 -1.39 -6.79
CA PRO A 47 3.17 -0.68 -7.99
C PRO A 47 2.33 -1.06 -9.22
N GLN A 48 2.09 -2.36 -9.41
CA GLN A 48 1.28 -2.86 -10.51
C GLN A 48 -0.16 -2.35 -10.43
N ALA A 49 -0.74 -2.30 -9.22
CA ALA A 49 -2.10 -1.78 -9.04
C ALA A 49 -2.16 -0.27 -9.33
N LEU A 50 -1.15 0.50 -8.91
CA LEU A 50 -1.07 1.94 -9.18
C LEU A 50 -0.88 2.26 -10.66
N ASP A 51 -0.06 1.47 -11.35
CA ASP A 51 0.18 1.58 -12.80
C ASP A 51 -1.12 1.34 -13.59
N GLN A 52 -1.84 0.27 -13.25
CA GLN A 52 -3.16 0.00 -13.84
C GLN A 52 -4.20 1.10 -13.57
N LEU A 53 -4.16 1.73 -12.39
CA LEU A 53 -5.03 2.86 -12.08
C LEU A 53 -4.65 4.12 -12.88
N ALA A 54 -3.37 4.33 -13.16
CA ALA A 54 -2.92 5.42 -14.02
C ALA A 54 -3.42 5.22 -15.46
N ASP A 55 -3.30 4.01 -16.00
CA ASP A 55 -3.81 3.65 -17.34
C ASP A 55 -5.33 3.86 -17.44
N ILE A 56 -6.09 3.44 -16.42
CA ILE A 56 -7.54 3.69 -16.35
C ILE A 56 -7.83 5.20 -16.33
N GLY A 57 -7.04 5.96 -15.57
CA GLY A 57 -7.11 7.42 -15.49
C GLY A 57 -6.95 8.06 -16.87
N ASP A 58 -5.91 7.69 -17.59
CA ASP A 58 -5.64 8.17 -18.95
C ASP A 58 -6.78 7.82 -19.91
N GLY A 59 -7.41 6.66 -19.76
CA GLY A 59 -8.60 6.27 -20.53
C GLY A 59 -9.82 7.20 -20.37
N PHE A 60 -9.92 7.97 -19.27
CA PHE A 60 -10.99 8.96 -19.11
C PHE A 60 -10.79 10.21 -19.96
N THR A 61 -9.57 10.47 -20.46
CA THR A 61 -9.27 11.69 -21.25
C THR A 61 -10.02 11.75 -22.58
N ASP A 62 -10.46 10.61 -23.11
CA ASP A 62 -11.27 10.55 -24.33
C ASP A 62 -12.78 10.74 -24.07
N HIS A 63 -13.20 10.86 -22.81
CA HIS A 63 -14.62 10.95 -22.47
C HIS A 63 -15.16 12.37 -22.70
N ALA A 64 -16.06 12.51 -23.67
CA ALA A 64 -16.66 13.80 -24.06
C ALA A 64 -17.42 14.57 -22.94
N GLY A 65 -17.77 13.90 -21.84
CA GLY A 65 -18.45 14.51 -20.69
C GLY A 65 -17.52 14.80 -19.51
N LEU A 66 -16.21 14.58 -19.65
CA LEU A 66 -15.25 14.80 -18.59
C LEU A 66 -15.13 16.30 -18.29
N TYR A 67 -15.30 16.66 -17.02
CA TYR A 67 -15.12 18.03 -16.53
C TYR A 67 -14.47 18.00 -15.14
N ASP A 68 -13.84 19.11 -14.76
CA ASP A 68 -13.34 19.35 -13.41
C ASP A 68 -14.28 20.36 -12.74
N ASP A 69 -14.84 20.01 -11.59
CA ASP A 69 -15.82 20.82 -10.85
C ASP A 69 -15.22 22.11 -10.28
N ARG A 70 -13.90 22.19 -10.16
CA ARG A 70 -13.16 23.39 -9.78
C ARG A 70 -12.93 24.33 -10.98
N GLY A 71 -13.34 23.93 -12.18
CA GLY A 71 -13.18 24.70 -13.42
C GLY A 71 -11.80 24.55 -14.08
N PHE A 72 -10.97 23.61 -13.64
CA PHE A 72 -9.68 23.33 -14.28
C PHE A 72 -9.84 22.54 -15.59
N ASN A 73 -8.78 22.48 -16.39
CA ASN A 73 -8.75 21.57 -17.54
C ASN A 73 -8.69 20.12 -17.03
N PRO A 74 -9.71 19.28 -17.29
CA PRO A 74 -9.77 17.93 -16.75
C PRO A 74 -8.63 17.02 -17.26
N HIS A 75 -8.11 17.25 -18.47
CA HIS A 75 -6.93 16.53 -18.97
C HIS A 75 -5.68 16.87 -18.15
N GLY A 76 -5.56 18.13 -17.72
CA GLY A 76 -4.50 18.57 -16.82
C GLY A 76 -4.60 17.92 -15.44
N THR A 77 -5.82 17.77 -14.92
CA THR A 77 -6.09 17.09 -13.64
C THR A 77 -5.73 15.61 -13.70
N ILE A 78 -6.13 14.89 -14.76
CA ILE A 78 -5.75 13.47 -14.94
C ILE A 78 -4.23 13.33 -15.01
N ARG A 79 -3.56 14.17 -15.83
CA ARG A 79 -2.10 14.15 -15.95
C ARG A 79 -1.38 14.41 -14.63
N ALA A 80 -1.90 15.33 -13.82
CA ALA A 80 -1.37 15.58 -12.49
C ALA A 80 -1.54 14.34 -11.59
N ALA A 81 -2.71 13.72 -11.59
CA ALA A 81 -2.96 12.50 -10.83
C ALA A 81 -2.05 11.33 -11.26
N THR A 82 -1.85 11.10 -12.56
CA THR A 82 -0.96 10.03 -13.04
C THR A 82 0.51 10.30 -12.71
N THR A 83 0.93 11.57 -12.69
CA THR A 83 2.26 11.97 -12.19
C THR A 83 2.44 11.65 -10.70
N GLU A 84 1.42 11.90 -9.88
CA GLU A 84 1.44 11.54 -8.45
C GLU A 84 1.46 10.01 -8.25
N LEU A 85 0.74 9.25 -9.07
CA LEU A 85 0.81 7.78 -9.06
C LEU A 85 2.20 7.26 -9.42
N ALA A 86 2.89 7.85 -10.41
CA ALA A 86 4.27 7.50 -10.75
C ALA A 86 5.24 7.80 -9.59
N THR A 87 5.01 8.90 -8.86
CA THR A 87 5.75 9.23 -7.64
C THR A 87 5.50 8.18 -6.55
N ALA A 88 4.25 7.78 -6.35
CA ALA A 88 3.89 6.74 -5.38
C ALA A 88 4.52 5.38 -5.72
N ILE A 89 4.52 4.98 -7.00
CA ILE A 89 5.18 3.76 -7.48
C ILE A 89 6.67 3.76 -7.09
N SER A 90 7.35 4.88 -7.31
CA SER A 90 8.78 5.02 -6.96
C SER A 90 9.00 4.90 -5.45
N ALA A 91 8.18 5.55 -4.64
CA ALA A 91 8.27 5.49 -3.18
C ALA A 91 8.02 4.08 -2.63
N VAL A 92 7.04 3.38 -3.18
CA VAL A 92 6.71 1.99 -2.83
C VAL A 92 7.87 1.04 -3.19
N GLY A 93 8.51 1.24 -4.34
CA GLY A 93 9.71 0.48 -4.72
C GLY A 93 10.86 0.64 -3.72
N VAL A 94 11.03 1.83 -3.15
CA VAL A 94 12.03 2.09 -2.09
C VAL A 94 11.67 1.40 -0.76
N LEU A 95 10.38 1.28 -0.45
CA LEU A 95 9.90 0.70 0.81
C LEU A 95 10.02 -0.84 0.88
N ALA A 96 9.89 -1.54 -0.25
CA ALA A 96 9.86 -3.01 -0.27
C ALA A 96 11.15 -3.64 0.29
N ALA A 97 12.31 -3.09 -0.10
CA ALA A 97 13.61 -3.67 0.28
C ALA A 97 13.90 -3.58 1.80
N PRO A 98 13.71 -2.42 2.47
CA PRO A 98 13.76 -2.34 3.93
C PRO A 98 12.85 -3.33 4.65
N LEU A 99 11.60 -3.49 4.22
CA LEU A 99 10.65 -4.41 4.85
C LEU A 99 11.12 -5.87 4.74
N ARG A 100 11.61 -6.29 3.58
CA ARG A 100 12.18 -7.63 3.39
C ARG A 100 13.41 -7.86 4.27
N ARG A 101 14.29 -6.87 4.41
CA ARG A 101 15.44 -6.97 5.30
C ARG A 101 14.99 -7.12 6.75
N ALA A 102 14.03 -6.31 7.21
CA ALA A 102 13.49 -6.42 8.56
C ALA A 102 12.90 -7.82 8.83
N ALA A 103 12.09 -8.36 7.91
CA ALA A 103 11.58 -9.74 8.02
C ALA A 103 12.71 -10.78 8.11
N ASN A 104 13.77 -10.63 7.30
CA ASN A 104 14.89 -11.57 7.34
C ASN A 104 15.61 -11.53 8.69
N GLU A 105 15.88 -10.35 9.26
CA GLU A 105 16.47 -10.23 10.60
C GLU A 105 15.57 -10.85 11.67
N LEU A 106 14.27 -10.62 11.60
CA LEU A 106 13.28 -11.16 12.55
C LEU A 106 13.15 -12.68 12.47
N SER A 107 13.38 -13.28 11.30
CA SER A 107 13.28 -14.74 11.10
C SER A 107 14.28 -15.56 11.91
N HIS A 108 15.30 -14.91 12.49
CA HIS A 108 16.28 -15.52 13.36
C HIS A 108 15.90 -15.48 14.85
N LEU A 109 14.80 -14.81 15.19
CA LEU A 109 14.34 -14.69 16.56
C LEU A 109 13.43 -15.86 16.95
N GLY A 110 13.62 -16.37 18.16
CA GLY A 110 12.75 -17.35 18.79
C GLY A 110 12.80 -17.18 20.30
N LEU A 111 11.74 -17.59 20.99
CA LEU A 111 11.73 -17.69 22.44
C LEU A 111 12.28 -19.07 22.82
N ARG A 112 13.17 -19.12 23.81
CA ARG A 112 13.56 -20.38 24.43
C ARG A 112 12.45 -20.78 25.40
N ASP A 113 11.93 -22.00 25.27
CA ASP A 113 11.12 -22.60 26.33
C ASP A 113 11.99 -22.67 27.60
N GLY A 114 11.49 -22.06 28.67
CA GLY A 114 12.12 -22.07 30.00
C GLY A 114 11.83 -23.34 30.77
#